data_AF-A0A3D9BXB6-F1
#
_entry.id   AF-A0A3D9BXB6-F1
#
_cell.length_a   1.000
_cell.length_b   1.000
_cell.length_c   1.000
_cell.angle_alpha   90.00
_cell.angle_beta   90.00
_cell.angle_gamma   90.00
#
_symmetry.space_group_name_H-M   'P 1'
#
loop_
_entity.id
_entity.type
_entity.pdbx_description
1 polymer ?
#
loop_
_entity_poly.entity_id
_entity_poly.type
_entity_poly.pdbx_seq_one_letter_code
_entity_poly.pdbx_strand_id
1 'polypeptide(L)'
;MPSEPPVIGACLPVHRLADFRDWLFEADRDVELQSFETAEVLDGDWQALADEARRLLDGHEGRRGIHGPFRGFAIDAPDPEIRRLVERRLMQGLDVCAAVGADHMVIHSPYTAWDHANFGDQPGARARIVEDVHATLAAVVRRAEAQGVTLVVENVADVDPGERRRLVESFGSERVKLSLDTGHAQYAHASCGAPPVDYFVEDAGAALAHVHLQDADGHADRHWPIGEGTIRWEPVFRALARRAERPRLLLELRDPDGIPAAMETLRSRGLGR
;
A
#
# COMPACT_ATOMS: atom_id res chain seq x y z
N MET A 1 -13.73 21.05 -5.94
CA MET A 1 -13.23 19.82 -6.60
C MET A 1 -12.18 20.27 -7.59
N PRO A 2 -11.03 19.57 -7.73
CA PRO A 2 -10.06 19.88 -8.78
C PRO A 2 -10.75 19.93 -10.15
N SER A 3 -10.20 20.70 -11.09
CA SER A 3 -10.79 20.91 -12.42
C SER A 3 -10.87 19.61 -13.24
N GLU A 4 -10.05 18.60 -12.89
CA GLU A 4 -10.06 17.28 -13.51
C GLU A 4 -9.97 16.17 -12.44
N PRO A 5 -10.68 15.03 -12.65
CA PRO A 5 -10.52 13.84 -11.83
C PRO A 5 -9.07 13.31 -11.84
N PRO A 6 -8.61 12.68 -10.75
CA PRO A 6 -7.29 12.07 -10.68
C PRO A 6 -7.15 10.87 -11.63
N VAL A 7 -5.92 10.64 -12.12
CA VAL A 7 -5.56 9.41 -12.85
C VAL A 7 -5.51 8.27 -11.86
N ILE A 8 -6.15 7.15 -12.22
CA ILE A 8 -6.16 5.93 -11.43
C ILE A 8 -5.26 4.89 -12.08
N GLY A 9 -4.32 4.36 -11.30
CA GLY A 9 -3.41 3.28 -11.64
C GLY A 9 -3.95 1.90 -11.26
N ALA A 10 -3.06 0.90 -11.30
CA ALA A 10 -3.41 -0.45 -10.89
C ALA A 10 -2.24 -1.20 -10.26
N CYS A 11 -2.60 -2.05 -9.30
CA CYS A 11 -1.72 -3.08 -8.76
C CYS A 11 -1.90 -4.34 -9.61
N LEU A 12 -0.81 -4.82 -10.21
CA LEU A 12 -0.85 -5.93 -11.14
C LEU A 12 0.30 -6.91 -10.88
N PRO A 13 0.05 -8.22 -10.93
CA PRO A 13 1.13 -9.16 -11.07
C PRO A 13 1.73 -9.06 -12.49
N VAL A 14 3.02 -9.34 -12.63
CA VAL A 14 3.79 -9.16 -13.88
C VAL A 14 3.14 -9.86 -15.07
N HIS A 15 2.61 -11.06 -14.88
CA HIS A 15 1.97 -11.84 -15.95
C HIS A 15 0.68 -11.21 -16.52
N ARG A 16 0.08 -10.24 -15.81
CA ARG A 16 -1.13 -9.52 -16.26
C ARG A 16 -0.81 -8.15 -16.88
N LEU A 17 0.43 -7.67 -16.82
CA LEU A 17 0.80 -6.36 -17.39
C LEU A 17 0.52 -6.25 -18.89
N ALA A 18 0.69 -7.35 -19.64
CA ALA A 18 0.42 -7.38 -21.07
C ALA A 18 -1.06 -7.11 -21.39
N ASP A 19 -1.98 -7.62 -20.56
CA ASP A 19 -3.43 -7.49 -20.77
C ASP A 19 -3.90 -6.04 -20.61
N PHE A 20 -3.22 -5.27 -19.76
CA PHE A 20 -3.56 -3.88 -19.42
C PHE A 20 -2.61 -2.86 -20.06
N ARG A 21 -1.70 -3.27 -20.94
CA ARG A 21 -0.63 -2.41 -21.47
C ARG A 21 -1.19 -1.12 -22.08
N ASP A 22 -2.12 -1.22 -23.03
CA ASP A 22 -2.66 -0.05 -23.70
C ASP A 22 -3.35 0.91 -22.71
N TRP A 23 -4.11 0.37 -21.76
CA TRP A 23 -4.80 1.15 -20.73
C TRP A 23 -3.85 1.84 -19.75
N LEU A 24 -2.72 1.20 -19.40
CA LEU A 24 -1.68 1.80 -18.57
C LEU A 24 -1.00 2.96 -19.31
N PHE A 25 -0.66 2.75 -20.58
CA PHE A 25 0.13 3.69 -21.39
C PHE A 25 -0.71 4.89 -21.88
N GLU A 26 -2.03 4.75 -22.04
CA GLU A 26 -2.87 5.86 -22.55
C GLU A 26 -2.83 7.12 -21.67
N ALA A 27 -2.47 6.98 -20.39
CA ALA A 27 -2.45 8.06 -19.42
C ALA A 27 -1.25 8.01 -18.45
N ASP A 28 -0.22 7.22 -18.79
CA ASP A 28 0.96 6.97 -17.95
C ASP A 28 0.58 6.65 -16.50
N ARG A 29 -0.33 5.69 -16.35
CA ARG A 29 -0.95 5.35 -15.08
C ARG A 29 0.08 4.75 -14.14
N ASP A 30 0.04 5.11 -12.86
CA ASP A 30 0.93 4.48 -11.89
C ASP A 30 0.69 2.96 -11.82
N VAL A 31 1.77 2.18 -11.67
CA VAL A 31 1.72 0.73 -11.58
C VAL A 31 2.41 0.26 -10.32
N GLU A 32 1.76 -0.62 -9.56
CA GLU A 32 2.38 -1.39 -8.51
C GLU A 32 2.52 -2.86 -8.92
N LEU A 33 3.73 -3.43 -8.77
CA LEU A 33 4.01 -4.82 -9.08
C LEU A 33 3.81 -5.71 -7.86
N GLN A 34 2.88 -6.67 -7.93
CA GLN A 34 2.54 -7.56 -6.82
C GLN A 34 3.23 -8.93 -6.87
N SER A 35 4.08 -9.20 -7.86
CA SER A 35 4.66 -10.53 -8.02
C SER A 35 5.83 -10.85 -7.09
N PHE A 36 6.30 -9.89 -6.28
CA PHE A 36 7.51 -10.01 -5.46
C PHE A 36 7.22 -10.12 -3.96
N GLU A 37 5.98 -10.46 -3.60
CA GLU A 37 5.49 -10.46 -2.22
C GLU A 37 5.85 -11.72 -1.40
N THR A 38 6.27 -12.81 -2.06
CA THR A 38 6.52 -14.11 -1.41
C THR A 38 8.00 -14.47 -1.34
N ALA A 39 8.35 -15.27 -0.32
CA ALA A 39 9.71 -15.78 -0.15
C ALA A 39 10.12 -16.70 -1.30
N GLU A 40 9.20 -17.49 -1.83
CA GLU A 40 9.45 -18.42 -2.94
C GLU A 40 9.89 -17.70 -4.21
N VAL A 41 9.29 -16.54 -4.50
CA VAL A 41 9.73 -15.71 -5.63
C VAL A 41 11.10 -15.10 -5.34
N LEU A 42 11.29 -14.49 -4.17
CA LEU A 42 12.53 -13.78 -3.83
C LEU A 42 13.75 -14.68 -3.65
N ASP A 43 13.55 -15.95 -3.29
CA ASP A 43 14.61 -16.96 -3.22
C ASP A 43 14.78 -17.72 -4.56
N GLY A 44 13.87 -17.50 -5.52
CA GLY A 44 13.93 -18.02 -6.89
C GLY A 44 14.58 -17.05 -7.88
N ASP A 45 14.23 -17.17 -9.16
CA ASP A 45 14.70 -16.30 -10.24
C ASP A 45 13.82 -15.05 -10.38
N TRP A 46 13.81 -14.21 -9.35
CA TRP A 46 13.08 -12.95 -9.38
C TRP A 46 13.66 -11.96 -10.40
N GLN A 47 14.93 -12.10 -10.77
CA GLN A 47 15.58 -11.24 -11.77
C GLN A 47 14.96 -11.43 -13.15
N ALA A 48 14.74 -12.67 -13.60
CA ALA A 48 14.04 -12.92 -14.87
C ALA A 48 12.62 -12.33 -14.86
N LEU A 49 11.92 -12.40 -13.72
CA LEU A 49 10.60 -11.80 -13.56
C LEU A 49 10.65 -10.26 -13.60
N ALA A 50 11.68 -9.66 -13.00
CA ALA A 50 11.93 -8.22 -13.06
C ALA A 50 12.27 -7.76 -14.49
N ASP A 51 13.08 -8.53 -15.22
CA ASP A 51 13.41 -8.26 -16.63
C ASP A 51 12.16 -8.31 -17.52
N GLU A 52 11.28 -9.28 -17.28
CA GLU A 52 9.99 -9.36 -17.97
C GLU A 52 9.09 -8.16 -17.64
N ALA A 53 8.99 -7.75 -16.37
CA ALA A 53 8.24 -6.56 -15.98
C ALA A 53 8.79 -5.30 -16.68
N ARG A 54 10.11 -5.13 -16.74
CA ARG A 54 10.77 -4.02 -17.45
C ARG A 54 10.43 -4.04 -18.95
N ARG A 55 10.47 -5.21 -19.58
CA ARG A 55 10.13 -5.37 -21.01
C ARG A 55 8.67 -5.01 -21.27
N LEU A 56 7.75 -5.48 -20.42
CA LEU A 56 6.33 -5.19 -20.52
C LEU A 56 5.97 -3.73 -20.21
N LEU A 57 6.83 -3.00 -19.50
CA LEU A 57 6.70 -1.57 -19.21
C LEU A 57 7.68 -0.70 -20.00
N ASP A 58 8.32 -1.22 -21.04
CA ASP A 58 9.20 -0.43 -21.90
C ASP A 58 8.39 0.63 -22.64
N GLY A 59 8.82 1.89 -22.50
CA GLY A 59 8.12 3.09 -23.00
C GLY A 59 7.03 3.66 -22.08
N HIS A 60 6.75 3.07 -20.91
CA HIS A 60 5.80 3.60 -19.94
C HIS A 60 6.44 4.67 -19.03
N GLU A 61 5.86 5.88 -18.96
CA GLU A 61 6.41 6.99 -18.17
C GLU A 61 5.77 7.13 -16.78
N GLY A 62 4.69 6.39 -16.50
CA GLY A 62 4.03 6.39 -15.19
C GLY A 62 4.91 5.83 -14.08
N ARG A 63 4.64 6.24 -12.83
CA ARG A 63 5.47 5.88 -11.68
C ARG A 63 5.30 4.41 -11.33
N ARG A 64 6.35 3.78 -10.82
CA ARG A 64 6.39 2.34 -10.52
C ARG A 64 6.60 2.11 -9.03
N GLY A 65 5.81 1.23 -8.45
CA GLY A 65 5.97 0.70 -7.10
C GLY A 65 6.05 -0.81 -7.11
N ILE A 66 6.43 -1.39 -5.98
CA ILE A 66 6.20 -2.80 -5.70
C ILE A 66 5.37 -2.96 -4.43
N HIS A 67 4.56 -4.00 -4.40
CA HIS A 67 4.09 -4.54 -3.14
C HIS A 67 5.24 -5.30 -2.50
N GLY A 68 5.76 -4.81 -1.36
CA GLY A 68 6.89 -5.45 -0.69
C GLY A 68 6.52 -6.83 -0.17
N PRO A 69 7.52 -7.66 0.19
CA PRO A 69 7.24 -8.94 0.82
C PRO A 69 6.57 -8.74 2.18
N PHE A 70 5.53 -9.53 2.44
CA PHE A 70 4.79 -9.50 3.70
C PHE A 70 4.33 -10.90 4.15
N ARG A 71 4.30 -11.88 3.25
CA ARG A 71 3.72 -13.19 3.57
C ARG A 71 4.59 -13.94 4.58
N GLY A 72 4.00 -14.21 5.74
CA GLY A 72 4.59 -15.08 6.77
C GLY A 72 5.41 -14.36 7.84
N PHE A 73 5.38 -13.02 7.90
CA PHE A 73 6.04 -12.27 8.97
C PHE A 73 5.35 -10.95 9.30
N ALA A 74 5.72 -10.37 10.44
CA ALA A 74 5.34 -9.02 10.85
C ALA A 74 6.62 -8.21 11.14
N ILE A 75 6.56 -6.90 10.90
CA ILE A 75 7.72 -6.00 11.04
C ILE A 75 8.07 -5.66 12.49
N ASP A 76 7.16 -5.92 13.42
CA ASP A 76 7.30 -5.73 14.87
C ASP A 76 7.66 -7.02 15.63
N ALA A 77 8.17 -8.06 14.93
CA ALA A 77 8.46 -9.34 15.56
C ALA A 77 9.41 -9.19 16.77
N PRO A 78 9.07 -9.74 17.96
CA PRO A 78 9.90 -9.59 19.16
C PRO A 78 11.19 -10.43 19.11
N ASP A 79 11.23 -11.48 18.30
CA ASP A 79 12.37 -12.40 18.18
C ASP A 79 13.46 -11.80 17.26
N PRO A 80 14.69 -11.56 17.75
CA PRO A 80 15.77 -11.02 16.93
C PRO A 80 16.15 -11.85 15.70
N GLU A 81 15.95 -13.17 15.70
CA GLU A 81 16.18 -14.02 14.53
C GLU A 81 15.13 -13.77 13.45
N ILE A 82 13.87 -13.62 13.86
CA ILE A 82 12.78 -13.25 12.95
C ILE A 82 13.04 -11.86 12.39
N ARG A 83 13.44 -10.88 13.21
CA ARG A 83 13.79 -9.52 12.71
C ARG A 83 14.86 -9.56 11.62
N ARG A 84 15.93 -10.34 11.80
CA ARG A 84 16.98 -10.51 10.78
C ARG A 84 16.42 -11.11 9.48
N LEU A 85 15.48 -12.05 9.59
CA LEU A 85 14.81 -12.63 8.42
C LEU A 85 13.94 -11.58 7.70
N VAL A 86 13.15 -10.82 8.46
CA VAL A 86 12.29 -9.75 7.92
C VAL A 86 13.11 -8.66 7.24
N GLU A 87 14.16 -8.16 7.91
CA GLU A 87 15.10 -7.20 7.32
C GLU A 87 15.63 -7.72 5.99
N ARG A 88 16.11 -8.97 5.94
CA ARG A 88 16.61 -9.58 4.70
C ARG A 88 15.57 -9.61 3.58
N ARG A 89 14.31 -9.93 3.89
CA ARG A 89 13.21 -9.93 2.89
C ARG A 89 12.94 -8.53 2.35
N LEU A 90 12.85 -7.54 3.22
CA LEU A 90 12.64 -6.16 2.79
C LEU A 90 13.84 -5.59 2.02
N MET A 91 15.06 -6.03 2.34
CA MET A 91 16.26 -5.73 1.54
C MET A 91 16.17 -6.32 0.13
N GLN A 92 15.68 -7.56 -0.02
CA GLN A 92 15.41 -8.14 -1.34
C GLN A 92 14.31 -7.36 -2.10
N GLY A 93 13.27 -6.88 -1.42
CA GLY A 93 12.29 -5.96 -2.01
C GLY A 93 12.96 -4.68 -2.55
N LEU A 94 13.90 -4.11 -1.82
CA LEU A 94 14.70 -2.96 -2.29
C LEU A 94 15.64 -3.29 -3.46
N ASP A 95 16.12 -4.54 -3.57
CA ASP A 95 16.82 -5.02 -4.76
C ASP A 95 15.88 -5.06 -5.98
N VAL A 96 14.65 -5.55 -5.80
CA VAL A 96 13.60 -5.53 -6.84
C VAL A 96 13.28 -4.11 -7.27
N CYS A 97 13.10 -3.17 -6.33
CA CYS A 97 12.84 -1.77 -6.66
C CYS A 97 13.91 -1.19 -7.60
N ALA A 98 15.18 -1.42 -7.28
CA ALA A 98 16.29 -0.98 -8.13
C ALA A 98 16.26 -1.65 -9.51
N ALA A 99 15.92 -2.93 -9.59
CA ALA A 99 15.85 -3.67 -10.84
C ALA A 99 14.75 -3.15 -11.77
N VAL A 100 13.53 -2.95 -11.27
CA VAL A 100 12.36 -2.56 -12.07
C VAL A 100 12.20 -1.04 -12.25
N GLY A 101 13.06 -0.26 -11.58
CA GLY A 101 12.98 1.20 -11.57
C GLY A 101 11.79 1.72 -10.74
N ALA A 102 11.43 1.00 -9.67
CA ALA A 102 10.42 1.46 -8.72
C ALA A 102 11.04 2.40 -7.68
N ASP A 103 10.29 3.44 -7.33
CA ASP A 103 10.64 4.47 -6.35
C ASP A 103 9.79 4.35 -5.08
N HIS A 104 9.06 3.24 -4.95
CA HIS A 104 8.03 3.03 -3.93
C HIS A 104 7.94 1.55 -3.55
N MET A 105 7.86 1.25 -2.25
CA MET A 105 7.63 -0.11 -1.75
C MET A 105 6.59 -0.10 -0.62
N VAL A 106 5.50 -0.85 -0.80
CA VAL A 106 4.50 -1.06 0.26
C VAL A 106 5.05 -2.01 1.32
N ILE A 107 4.82 -1.68 2.59
CA ILE A 107 5.05 -2.55 3.74
C ILE A 107 3.82 -2.54 4.65
N HIS A 108 3.55 -3.65 5.32
CA HIS A 108 2.33 -3.79 6.13
C HIS A 108 2.52 -3.22 7.53
N SER A 109 1.49 -2.50 8.00
CA SER A 109 1.38 -2.03 9.38
C SER A 109 1.39 -3.22 10.35
N PRO A 110 2.03 -3.08 11.53
CA PRO A 110 2.00 -4.13 12.54
C PRO A 110 0.72 -4.10 13.39
N TYR A 111 -0.05 -3.01 13.34
CA TYR A 111 -1.14 -2.79 14.30
C TYR A 111 -2.36 -3.66 13.99
N THR A 112 -2.89 -4.29 15.03
CA THR A 112 -4.09 -5.12 14.94
C THR A 112 -5.22 -4.63 15.85
N ALA A 113 -6.43 -5.12 15.60
CA ALA A 113 -7.56 -4.94 16.51
C ALA A 113 -7.30 -5.52 17.91
N TRP A 114 -6.50 -6.58 18.02
CA TRP A 114 -6.10 -7.14 19.31
C TRP A 114 -5.24 -6.15 20.09
N ASP A 115 -4.24 -5.55 19.45
CA ASP A 115 -3.38 -4.55 20.10
C ASP A 115 -4.20 -3.36 20.58
N HIS A 116 -5.08 -2.86 19.71
CA HIS A 116 -5.97 -1.74 20.03
C HIS A 116 -6.80 -2.00 21.30
N ALA A 117 -7.40 -3.19 21.41
CA ALA A 117 -8.20 -3.58 22.57
C ALA A 117 -7.37 -3.73 23.86
N ASN A 118 -6.09 -4.07 23.75
CA ASN A 118 -5.22 -4.39 24.89
C ASN A 118 -4.30 -3.24 25.32
N PHE A 119 -4.16 -2.18 24.53
CA PHE A 119 -3.25 -1.09 24.83
C PHE A 119 -3.55 -0.37 26.17
N GLY A 120 -4.80 -0.36 26.64
CA GLY A 120 -5.17 0.19 27.94
C GLY A 120 -4.66 -0.62 29.13
N ASP A 121 -4.61 -1.95 28.98
CA ASP A 121 -4.24 -2.90 30.03
C ASP A 121 -2.76 -3.30 30.00
N GLN A 122 -2.06 -2.97 28.91
CA GLN A 122 -0.64 -3.28 28.74
C GLN A 122 0.21 -2.01 28.61
N PRO A 123 0.60 -1.38 29.75
CA PRO A 123 1.51 -0.25 29.74
C PRO A 123 2.77 -0.50 28.90
N GLY A 124 3.11 0.46 28.05
CA GLY A 124 4.28 0.40 27.16
C GLY A 124 4.12 -0.45 25.91
N ALA A 125 2.98 -1.12 25.66
CA ALA A 125 2.78 -1.93 24.46
C ALA A 125 3.01 -1.14 23.16
N ARG A 126 2.51 0.09 23.09
CA ARG A 126 2.78 1.01 21.96
C ARG A 126 4.26 1.26 21.73
N ALA A 127 5.00 1.54 22.80
CA ALA A 127 6.43 1.81 22.72
C ALA A 127 7.21 0.58 22.26
N ARG A 128 6.86 -0.62 22.76
CA ARG A 128 7.48 -1.88 22.35
C ARG A 128 7.29 -2.16 20.86
N ILE A 129 6.09 -1.98 20.32
CA ILE A 129 5.85 -2.13 18.87
C ILE A 129 6.77 -1.19 18.08
N VAL A 130 6.85 0.08 18.48
CA VAL A 130 7.73 1.05 17.80
C VAL A 130 9.20 0.62 17.91
N GLU A 131 9.68 0.24 19.10
CA GLU A 131 11.06 -0.23 19.31
C GLU A 131 11.40 -1.44 18.45
N ASP A 132 10.49 -2.42 18.36
CA ASP A 132 10.68 -3.64 17.59
C ASP A 132 10.68 -3.37 16.09
N VAL A 133 9.79 -2.50 15.61
CA VAL A 133 9.78 -2.05 14.20
C VAL A 133 11.06 -1.30 13.86
N HIS A 134 11.53 -0.39 14.72
CA HIS A 134 12.81 0.32 14.50
C HIS A 134 13.98 -0.65 14.46
N ALA A 135 14.02 -1.64 15.37
CA ALA A 135 15.06 -2.65 15.39
C ALA A 135 15.08 -3.50 14.11
N THR A 136 13.93 -3.74 13.48
CA THR A 136 13.80 -4.48 12.22
C THR A 136 14.10 -3.61 10.99
N LEU A 137 13.65 -2.35 10.98
CA LEU A 137 13.62 -1.53 9.77
C LEU A 137 14.74 -0.50 9.67
N ALA A 138 15.52 -0.25 10.71
CA ALA A 138 16.54 0.80 10.70
C ALA A 138 17.51 0.70 9.51
N ALA A 139 17.96 -0.50 9.15
CA ALA A 139 18.83 -0.70 7.98
C ALA A 139 18.07 -0.57 6.66
N VAL A 140 16.82 -1.06 6.61
CA VAL A 140 15.94 -0.97 5.44
C VAL A 140 15.66 0.49 5.08
N VAL A 141 15.31 1.32 6.07
CA VAL A 141 15.04 2.76 5.89
C VAL A 141 16.27 3.48 5.35
N ARG A 142 17.45 3.27 5.94
CA ARG A 142 18.71 3.86 5.43
C ARG A 142 18.99 3.49 3.98
N ARG A 143 18.71 2.24 3.60
CA ARG A 143 18.89 1.78 2.22
C ARG A 143 17.86 2.40 1.27
N ALA A 144 16.59 2.45 1.68
CA ALA A 144 15.53 3.10 0.92
C ALA A 144 15.86 4.59 0.66
N GLU A 145 16.36 5.29 1.68
CA GLU A 145 16.87 6.66 1.56
C GLU A 145 17.97 6.80 0.52
N ALA A 146 18.99 5.94 0.59
CA ALA A 146 20.11 5.94 -0.35
C ALA A 146 19.69 5.62 -1.80
N GLN A 147 18.66 4.78 -1.99
CA GLN A 147 18.12 4.42 -3.30
C GLN A 147 17.06 5.41 -3.82
N GLY A 148 16.59 6.33 -2.98
CA GLY A 148 15.48 7.22 -3.31
C GLY A 148 14.11 6.53 -3.35
N VAL A 149 13.98 5.35 -2.73
CA VAL A 149 12.73 4.60 -2.59
C VAL A 149 11.98 5.11 -1.36
N THR A 150 10.67 5.34 -1.50
CA THR A 150 9.79 5.64 -0.37
C THR A 150 9.10 4.35 0.10
N LEU A 151 9.29 4.00 1.37
CA LEU A 151 8.53 2.96 2.05
C LEU A 151 7.17 3.54 2.45
N VAL A 152 6.07 2.88 2.09
CA VAL A 152 4.75 3.25 2.59
C VAL A 152 4.17 2.17 3.48
N VAL A 153 3.79 2.57 4.69
CA VAL A 153 3.18 1.67 5.67
C VAL A 153 1.69 1.62 5.41
N GLU A 154 1.17 0.49 4.95
CA GLU A 154 -0.24 0.25 4.63
C GLU A 154 -1.03 -0.21 5.85
N ASN A 155 -2.26 0.30 6.04
CA ASN A 155 -3.16 -0.26 7.03
C ASN A 155 -3.65 -1.66 6.61
N VAL A 156 -3.64 -2.61 7.54
CA VAL A 156 -4.11 -3.98 7.30
C VAL A 156 -5.23 -4.33 8.27
N ALA A 157 -4.96 -4.25 9.57
CA ALA A 157 -5.91 -4.53 10.65
C ALA A 157 -6.05 -3.36 11.64
N ASP A 158 -5.57 -2.18 11.24
CA ASP A 158 -5.50 -0.98 12.05
C ASP A 158 -6.90 -0.46 12.41
N VAL A 159 -7.14 -0.24 13.71
CA VAL A 159 -8.39 0.37 14.21
C VAL A 159 -8.27 1.88 14.40
N ASP A 160 -7.17 2.33 15.01
CA ASP A 160 -6.85 3.76 15.13
C ASP A 160 -5.81 4.14 14.06
N PRO A 161 -6.17 4.89 13.00
CA PRO A 161 -5.21 5.33 11.98
C PRO A 161 -4.03 6.14 12.57
N GLY A 162 -4.26 6.80 13.71
CA GLY A 162 -3.24 7.59 14.38
C GLY A 162 -2.06 6.77 14.91
N GLU A 163 -2.22 5.49 15.22
CA GLU A 163 -1.11 4.64 15.66
C GLU A 163 -0.07 4.47 14.54
N ARG A 164 -0.55 4.12 13.34
CA ARG A 164 0.31 3.97 12.16
C ARG A 164 0.96 5.29 11.74
N ARG A 165 0.24 6.40 11.84
CA ARG A 165 0.83 7.73 11.60
C ARG A 165 1.95 8.04 12.59
N ARG A 166 1.75 7.81 13.90
CA ARG A 166 2.80 8.00 14.91
C ARG A 166 4.01 7.11 14.66
N LEU A 167 3.81 5.86 14.23
CA LEU A 167 4.90 4.97 13.85
C LEU A 167 5.71 5.54 12.69
N VAL A 168 5.06 5.99 11.62
CA VAL A 168 5.72 6.63 10.47
C VAL A 168 6.49 7.88 10.89
N GLU A 169 5.87 8.78 11.67
CA GLU A 169 6.50 9.99 12.19
C GLU A 169 7.75 9.68 13.02
N SER A 170 7.77 8.57 13.76
CA SER A 170 8.88 8.18 14.63
C SER A 170 10.19 7.88 13.88
N PHE A 171 10.14 7.62 12.57
CA PHE A 171 11.35 7.43 11.76
C PHE A 171 12.07 8.74 11.46
N GLY A 172 11.37 9.89 11.51
CA GLY A 172 11.95 11.18 11.15
C GLY A 172 12.50 11.24 9.71
N SER A 173 11.98 10.41 8.82
CA SER A 173 12.46 10.25 7.44
C SER A 173 11.37 10.60 6.43
N GLU A 174 11.71 11.42 5.44
CA GLU A 174 10.82 11.72 4.30
C GLU A 174 10.58 10.49 3.39
N ARG A 175 11.32 9.41 3.61
CA ARG A 175 11.20 8.15 2.85
C ARG A 175 10.39 7.09 3.57
N VAL A 176 9.77 7.43 4.70
CA VAL A 176 8.74 6.60 5.33
C VAL A 176 7.44 7.40 5.34
N LYS A 177 6.41 6.88 4.67
CA LYS A 177 5.13 7.56 4.45
C LYS A 177 3.97 6.59 4.69
N LEU A 178 2.73 7.07 4.56
CA LEU A 178 1.52 6.27 4.78
C LEU A 178 0.94 5.77 3.45
N SER A 179 0.53 4.51 3.42
CA SER A 179 -0.37 3.93 2.41
C SER A 179 -1.76 3.70 3.02
N LEU A 180 -2.83 3.91 2.27
CA LEU A 180 -4.18 3.55 2.68
C LEU A 180 -4.71 2.43 1.79
N ASP A 181 -5.15 1.31 2.36
CA ASP A 181 -6.07 0.40 1.67
C ASP A 181 -7.49 0.66 2.14
N THR A 182 -8.38 0.96 1.18
CA THR A 182 -9.78 1.30 1.44
C THR A 182 -10.61 0.11 1.90
N GLY A 183 -10.34 -1.10 1.42
CA GLY A 183 -11.03 -2.32 1.80
C GLY A 183 -10.63 -2.79 3.19
N HIS A 184 -9.35 -2.74 3.53
CA HIS A 184 -8.85 -2.99 4.89
C HIS A 184 -9.46 -2.00 5.90
N ALA A 185 -9.50 -0.71 5.55
CA ALA A 185 -10.14 0.29 6.39
C ALA A 185 -11.65 0.04 6.55
N GLN A 186 -12.33 -0.41 5.48
CA GLN A 186 -13.75 -0.76 5.54
C GLN A 186 -14.01 -2.01 6.40
N TYR A 187 -13.15 -3.02 6.30
CA TYR A 187 -13.17 -4.18 7.19
C TYR A 187 -13.00 -3.75 8.65
N ALA A 188 -11.97 -2.96 8.95
CA ALA A 188 -11.71 -2.48 10.31
C ALA A 188 -12.88 -1.62 10.84
N HIS A 189 -13.50 -0.80 9.99
CA HIS A 189 -14.65 0.01 10.34
C HIS A 189 -15.86 -0.85 10.75
N ALA A 190 -16.24 -1.79 9.89
CA ALA A 190 -17.44 -2.58 10.09
C ALA A 190 -17.27 -3.70 11.12
N SER A 191 -16.08 -4.30 11.22
CA SER A 191 -15.82 -5.48 12.05
C SER A 191 -15.05 -5.19 13.33
N CYS A 192 -14.30 -4.10 13.40
CA CYS A 192 -13.39 -3.82 14.53
C CYS A 192 -13.64 -2.47 15.21
N GLY A 193 -14.60 -1.66 14.74
CA GLY A 193 -14.96 -0.38 15.33
C GLY A 193 -14.02 0.78 14.96
N ALA A 194 -13.27 0.66 13.88
CA ALA A 194 -12.47 1.75 13.33
C ALA A 194 -13.38 2.90 12.79
N PRO A 195 -12.86 4.12 12.58
CA PRO A 195 -13.62 5.15 11.86
C PRO A 195 -13.80 4.79 10.38
N PRO A 196 -14.71 5.44 9.64
CA PRO A 196 -14.90 5.16 8.21
C PRO A 196 -13.68 5.56 7.37
N VAL A 197 -13.59 5.04 6.14
CA VAL A 197 -12.42 5.14 5.25
C VAL A 197 -11.92 6.57 5.03
N ASP A 198 -12.82 7.56 4.92
CA ASP A 198 -12.43 8.96 4.72
C ASP A 198 -11.66 9.54 5.91
N TYR A 199 -11.82 9.01 7.12
CA TYR A 199 -11.07 9.46 8.30
C TYR A 199 -9.62 8.97 8.25
N PHE A 200 -9.35 7.82 7.64
CA PHE A 200 -7.98 7.38 7.39
C PHE A 200 -7.27 8.32 6.42
N VAL A 201 -7.99 8.83 5.40
CA VAL A 201 -7.45 9.86 4.49
C VAL A 201 -7.14 11.14 5.27
N GLU A 202 -8.09 11.64 6.07
CA GLU A 202 -7.92 12.90 6.80
C GLU A 202 -6.81 12.80 7.87
N ASP A 203 -6.72 11.72 8.66
CA ASP A 203 -5.64 11.51 9.65
C ASP A 203 -4.28 11.44 8.97
N ALA A 204 -4.18 10.76 7.83
CA ALA A 204 -2.93 10.64 7.08
C ALA A 204 -2.45 11.94 6.41
N GLY A 205 -3.11 13.10 6.60
CA GLY A 205 -2.77 14.45 6.05
C GLY A 205 -1.27 14.67 5.74
N ALA A 206 -0.86 15.31 4.65
CA ALA A 206 0.51 15.37 4.10
C ALA A 206 1.34 14.05 3.93
N ALA A 207 1.29 13.09 4.86
CA ALA A 207 2.07 11.85 4.85
C ALA A 207 1.48 10.74 3.96
N LEU A 208 0.20 10.85 3.55
CA LEU A 208 -0.42 9.93 2.59
C LEU A 208 0.25 10.04 1.21
N ALA A 209 1.01 9.02 0.84
CA ALA A 209 1.71 8.94 -0.44
C ALA A 209 1.06 7.95 -1.41
N HIS A 210 0.22 7.04 -0.89
CA HIS A 210 -0.28 5.89 -1.63
C HIS A 210 -1.68 5.49 -1.16
N VAL A 211 -2.53 5.04 -2.08
CA VAL A 211 -3.85 4.50 -1.79
C VAL A 211 -4.15 3.31 -2.70
N HIS A 212 -4.41 2.16 -2.09
CA HIS A 212 -5.09 1.04 -2.72
C HIS A 212 -6.60 1.25 -2.69
N LEU A 213 -7.18 1.22 -3.88
CA LEU A 213 -8.60 1.36 -4.13
C LEU A 213 -9.18 -0.02 -4.39
N GLN A 214 -9.89 -0.53 -3.39
CA GLN A 214 -10.75 -1.70 -3.50
C GLN A 214 -12.04 -1.49 -2.72
N ASP A 215 -13.12 -2.11 -3.17
CA ASP A 215 -14.38 -2.12 -2.43
C ASP A 215 -14.53 -3.38 -1.57
N ALA A 216 -15.29 -3.26 -0.49
CA ALA A 216 -15.52 -4.35 0.45
C ALA A 216 -16.89 -4.25 1.15
N ASP A 217 -17.38 -5.40 1.61
CA ASP A 217 -18.61 -5.53 2.40
C ASP A 217 -18.40 -5.24 3.90
N GLY A 218 -17.15 -5.02 4.32
CA GLY A 218 -16.76 -4.83 5.71
C GLY A 218 -16.64 -6.13 6.52
N HIS A 219 -16.94 -7.28 5.92
CA HIS A 219 -16.79 -8.59 6.57
C HIS A 219 -15.41 -9.20 6.31
N ALA A 220 -14.89 -9.06 5.09
CA ALA A 220 -13.60 -9.59 4.71
C ALA A 220 -12.87 -8.63 3.76
N ASP A 221 -11.57 -8.87 3.61
CA ASP A 221 -10.77 -8.29 2.55
C ASP A 221 -11.18 -8.89 1.18
N ARG A 222 -12.05 -8.17 0.47
CA ARG A 222 -12.72 -8.67 -0.74
C ARG A 222 -11.95 -8.38 -2.01
N HIS A 223 -11.25 -7.25 -2.08
CA HIS A 223 -10.67 -6.70 -3.30
C HIS A 223 -11.66 -6.62 -4.46
N TRP A 224 -12.87 -6.13 -4.20
CA TRP A 224 -13.91 -6.01 -5.22
C TRP A 224 -13.74 -4.75 -6.08
N PRO A 225 -14.24 -4.78 -7.34
CA PRO A 225 -14.42 -3.60 -8.13
C PRO A 225 -15.20 -2.51 -7.39
N ILE A 226 -14.82 -1.26 -7.64
CA ILE A 226 -15.45 -0.07 -7.07
C ILE A 226 -16.95 -0.07 -7.40
N GLY A 227 -17.79 -0.03 -6.36
CA GLY A 227 -19.25 0.01 -6.47
C GLY A 227 -19.96 -1.29 -6.09
N GLU A 228 -19.23 -2.39 -5.86
CA GLU A 228 -19.82 -3.67 -5.43
C GLU A 228 -19.95 -3.80 -3.91
N GLY A 229 -19.22 -2.98 -3.15
CA GLY A 229 -19.19 -3.03 -1.71
C GLY A 229 -20.00 -1.92 -1.04
N THR A 230 -19.55 -1.54 0.15
CA THR A 230 -20.29 -0.64 1.05
C THR A 230 -19.54 0.67 1.34
N ILE A 231 -18.36 0.86 0.72
CA ILE A 231 -17.56 2.06 0.91
C ILE A 231 -18.29 3.28 0.34
N ARG A 232 -18.28 4.36 1.11
CA ARG A 232 -18.80 5.66 0.68
C ARG A 232 -17.72 6.41 -0.10
N TRP A 233 -17.66 6.17 -1.41
CA TRP A 233 -16.61 6.69 -2.28
C TRP A 233 -16.59 8.22 -2.42
N GLU A 234 -17.74 8.90 -2.41
CA GLU A 234 -17.79 10.35 -2.56
C GLU A 234 -17.13 11.10 -1.39
N PRO A 235 -17.33 10.71 -0.11
CA PRO A 235 -16.52 11.18 1.01
C PRO A 235 -15.02 10.91 0.87
N VAL A 236 -14.62 9.70 0.48
CA VAL A 236 -13.20 9.32 0.33
C VAL A 236 -12.50 10.22 -0.69
N PHE A 237 -13.07 10.35 -1.89
CA PHE A 237 -12.50 11.20 -2.93
C PHE A 237 -12.59 12.71 -2.61
N ARG A 238 -13.59 13.14 -1.82
CA ARG A 238 -13.64 14.51 -1.31
C ARG A 238 -12.51 14.80 -0.33
N ALA A 239 -12.18 13.86 0.55
CA ALA A 239 -11.04 13.98 1.45
C ALA A 239 -9.72 14.01 0.66
N LEU A 240 -9.54 13.11 -0.31
CA LEU A 240 -8.37 13.10 -1.21
C LEU A 240 -8.22 14.42 -1.98
N ALA A 241 -9.31 14.98 -2.49
CA ALA A 241 -9.32 16.21 -3.28
C ALA A 241 -8.96 17.48 -2.49
N ARG A 242 -8.99 17.46 -1.16
CA ARG A 242 -8.61 18.60 -0.29
C ARG A 242 -7.11 18.68 -0.07
N ARG A 243 -6.36 17.64 -0.43
CA ARG A 243 -4.93 17.55 -0.15
C ARG A 243 -4.10 18.37 -1.13
N ALA A 244 -3.00 18.91 -0.62
CA ALA A 244 -1.99 19.57 -1.45
C ALA A 244 -1.15 18.53 -2.21
N GLU A 245 -0.65 17.52 -1.50
CA GLU A 245 0.03 16.38 -2.11
C GLU A 245 -0.98 15.39 -2.70
N ARG A 246 -0.68 14.90 -3.91
CA ARG A 246 -1.49 13.88 -4.58
C ARG A 246 -0.87 12.50 -4.37
N PRO A 247 -1.49 11.61 -3.58
CA PRO A 247 -1.01 10.24 -3.46
C PRO A 247 -1.17 9.50 -4.80
N ARG A 248 -0.44 8.40 -4.97
CA ARG A 248 -0.76 7.42 -6.02
C ARG A 248 -2.09 6.76 -5.67
N LEU A 249 -2.98 6.61 -6.63
CA LEU A 249 -4.26 5.94 -6.45
C LEU A 249 -4.28 4.73 -7.38
N LEU A 250 -4.29 3.51 -6.84
CA LEU A 250 -4.21 2.30 -7.64
C LEU A 250 -5.35 1.35 -7.32
N LEU A 251 -6.00 0.81 -8.34
CA LEU A 251 -6.96 -0.28 -8.17
C LEU A 251 -6.22 -1.55 -7.77
N GLU A 252 -6.63 -2.16 -6.66
CA GLU A 252 -6.08 -3.42 -6.18
C GLU A 252 -7.18 -4.47 -6.09
N LEU A 253 -7.42 -5.20 -7.20
CA LEU A 253 -8.55 -6.11 -7.32
C LEU A 253 -8.11 -7.57 -7.23
N ARG A 254 -8.98 -8.43 -6.68
CA ARG A 254 -8.72 -9.87 -6.58
C ARG A 254 -8.53 -10.47 -7.98
N ASP A 255 -9.36 -10.02 -8.90
CA ASP A 255 -9.27 -10.30 -10.32
C ASP A 255 -9.10 -8.98 -11.08
N PRO A 256 -7.94 -8.76 -11.71
CA PRO A 256 -7.69 -7.59 -12.56
C PRO A 256 -8.73 -7.39 -13.67
N ASP A 257 -9.44 -8.42 -14.12
CA ASP A 257 -10.50 -8.30 -15.13
C ASP A 257 -11.65 -7.38 -14.69
N GLY A 258 -11.75 -7.08 -13.39
CA GLY A 258 -12.68 -6.10 -12.84
C GLY A 258 -12.29 -4.63 -13.05
N ILE A 259 -11.06 -4.33 -13.48
CA ILE A 259 -10.55 -2.95 -13.66
C ILE A 259 -11.46 -2.10 -14.58
N PRO A 260 -11.90 -2.59 -15.76
CA PRO A 260 -12.79 -1.81 -16.63
C PRO A 260 -14.11 -1.43 -15.95
N ALA A 261 -14.72 -2.34 -15.19
CA ALA A 261 -15.97 -2.07 -14.46
C ALA A 261 -15.76 -1.07 -13.33
N ALA A 262 -14.69 -1.23 -12.55
CA ALA A 262 -14.30 -0.27 -11.51
C ALA A 262 -14.07 1.14 -12.09
N MET A 263 -13.37 1.23 -13.21
CA MET A 263 -13.10 2.50 -13.90
C MET A 263 -14.36 3.15 -14.46
N GLU A 264 -15.31 2.38 -15.00
CA GLU A 264 -16.60 2.92 -15.44
C GLU A 264 -17.39 3.51 -14.26
N THR A 265 -17.41 2.85 -13.11
CA THR A 265 -18.02 3.40 -11.89
C THR A 265 -17.33 4.70 -11.45
N LEU A 266 -15.99 4.74 -11.45
CA LEU A 266 -15.24 5.94 -11.06
C LEU A 266 -15.47 7.10 -12.03
N ARG A 267 -15.48 6.84 -13.35
CA ARG A 267 -15.68 7.85 -14.40
C ARG A 267 -17.11 8.40 -14.40
N SER A 268 -18.12 7.53 -14.34
CA SER A 268 -19.53 7.93 -14.32
C SER A 268 -19.90 8.81 -13.11
N ARG A 269 -19.14 8.69 -12.01
CA ARG A 269 -19.28 9.53 -10.81
C ARG A 269 -18.31 10.71 -10.76
N GLY A 270 -17.44 10.88 -11.75
CA GLY A 270 -16.45 11.96 -11.80
C GLY A 270 -15.36 11.85 -10.71
N LEU A 271 -15.09 10.64 -10.22
CA LEU A 271 -14.14 10.37 -9.13
C LEU A 271 -12.72 10.05 -9.64
N GLY A 272 -12.59 9.52 -10.85
CA GLY A 272 -11.29 9.18 -11.44
C GLY A 272 -11.37 9.06 -12.96
N ARG A 273 -10.21 9.11 -13.62
CA ARG A 273 -10.08 8.93 -15.08
C ARG A 273 -9.04 7.89 -15.43
#